data_AF-A0A7C4HEX3-F1
#
_entry.id   AF-A0A7C4HEX3-F1
#
_cell.length_a   1.000
_cell.length_b   1.000
_cell.length_c   1.000
_cell.angle_alpha   90.00
_cell.angle_beta   90.00
_cell.angle_gamma   90.00
#
_symmetry.space_group_name_H-M   'P 1'
#
loop_
_entity.id
_entity.type
_entity.pdbx_description
1 polymer ?
#
loop_
_entity_poly.entity_id
_entity_poly.type
_entity_poly.pdbx_seq_one_letter_code
_entity_poly.pdbx_strand_id
1 'polypeptide(L)'
;MKPEPTHHKHRKNAGSLNFALIIISDTRYREWKEGKESSDETTPVFRRLVEEAGHKLILRDVVPDEAEMIIEAVKRAANSGADVIVTSGGTGFSRRDVTLEALSQLFEKRIPGFGELLRFESYNEIGSAAMLTRADAGVYKGTPIFCLPGSPNAVYTALTKLILPEAGHLAFHIKEGGTSNELSKNERFQRKEDS
;
A
#
# COMPACT_ATOMS: atom_id res chain seq x y z
N MET A 1 -33.81 4.49 16.96
CA MET A 1 -32.62 3.63 16.79
C MET A 1 -32.09 3.88 15.39
N LYS A 2 -30.90 4.49 15.22
CA LYS A 2 -30.32 4.66 13.87
C LYS A 2 -29.91 3.26 13.37
N PRO A 3 -30.20 2.89 12.11
CA PRO A 3 -29.76 1.61 11.58
C PRO A 3 -28.22 1.55 11.63
N GLU A 4 -27.68 0.43 12.09
CA GLU A 4 -26.23 0.19 12.05
C GLU A 4 -25.75 0.18 10.59
N PRO A 5 -24.62 0.84 10.27
CA PRO A 5 -24.06 0.82 8.93
C PRO A 5 -23.65 -0.61 8.53
N THR A 6 -24.09 -1.02 7.35
CA THR A 6 -23.94 -2.36 6.75
C THR A 6 -22.50 -2.80 6.47
N HIS A 7 -21.50 -1.97 6.74
CA HIS A 7 -20.09 -2.27 6.47
C HIS A 7 -19.43 -3.28 7.43
N HIS A 8 -20.06 -3.59 8.57
CA HIS A 8 -19.44 -4.44 9.60
C HIS A 8 -19.55 -5.96 9.40
N LYS A 9 -20.28 -6.46 8.39
CA LYS A 9 -20.61 -7.90 8.28
C LYS A 9 -19.56 -8.80 7.62
N HIS A 10 -18.46 -8.28 7.08
CA HIS A 10 -17.41 -9.11 6.44
C HIS A 10 -16.06 -9.15 7.17
N ARG A 11 -16.00 -8.65 8.41
CA ARG A 11 -14.78 -8.49 9.22
C ARG A 11 -14.03 -9.79 9.59
N LYS A 12 -14.57 -10.98 9.32
CA LYS A 12 -14.07 -12.26 9.88
C LYS A 12 -13.72 -13.37 8.88
N ASN A 13 -13.87 -13.18 7.57
CA ASN A 13 -13.66 -14.26 6.60
C ASN A 13 -12.70 -13.93 5.44
N ALA A 14 -11.98 -12.81 5.47
CA ALA A 14 -10.82 -12.68 4.59
C ALA A 14 -9.75 -13.64 5.12
N GLY A 15 -9.41 -14.68 4.36
CA GLY A 15 -8.30 -15.56 4.69
C GLY A 15 -6.98 -14.78 4.86
N SER A 16 -5.92 -15.48 5.26
CA SER A 16 -4.59 -14.87 5.37
C SER A 16 -4.21 -14.15 4.07
N LEU A 17 -3.92 -12.84 4.16
CA LEU A 17 -3.52 -12.01 3.03
C LEU A 17 -1.99 -12.00 2.87
N ASN A 18 -1.55 -11.87 1.63
CA ASN A 18 -0.16 -11.72 1.27
C ASN A 18 0.22 -10.23 1.16
N PHE A 19 1.13 -9.76 1.99
CA PHE A 19 1.68 -8.42 1.97
C PHE A 19 3.04 -8.40 1.28
N ALA A 20 3.29 -7.30 0.56
CA ALA A 20 4.62 -6.92 0.08
C ALA A 20 5.05 -5.59 0.70
N LEU A 21 6.32 -5.51 1.10
CA LEU A 21 6.94 -4.30 1.62
C LEU A 21 8.09 -3.84 0.72
N ILE A 22 8.07 -2.58 0.31
CA ILE A 22 9.15 -1.96 -0.47
C ILE A 22 9.74 -0.81 0.35
N ILE A 23 10.99 -0.95 0.75
CA ILE A 23 11.74 0.12 1.41
C ILE A 23 12.37 0.99 0.33
N ILE A 24 12.13 2.30 0.40
CA ILE A 24 12.64 3.29 -0.54
C ILE A 24 13.64 4.15 0.23
N SER A 25 14.93 3.93 -0.02
CA SER A 25 16.01 4.63 0.67
C SER A 25 17.35 4.42 -0.04
N ASP A 26 17.97 5.51 -0.47
CA ASP A 26 19.34 5.50 -1.00
C ASP A 26 20.37 4.83 -0.06
N THR A 27 20.28 5.13 1.24
CA THR A 27 21.20 4.59 2.26
C THR A 27 21.04 3.08 2.41
N ARG A 28 19.81 2.60 2.63
CA ARG A 28 19.54 1.17 2.84
C ARG A 28 19.78 0.36 1.56
N TYR A 29 19.53 0.96 0.40
CA TYR A 29 19.84 0.36 -0.88
C TYR A 29 21.36 0.18 -1.07
N ARG A 30 22.16 1.16 -0.68
CA ARG A 30 23.63 1.06 -0.70
C ARG A 30 24.13 -0.01 0.27
N GLU A 31 23.63 -0.01 1.51
CA GLU A 31 23.96 -1.05 2.51
C GLU A 31 23.68 -2.46 1.96
N TRP A 32 22.51 -2.65 1.35
CA TRP A 32 22.14 -3.92 0.72
C TRP A 32 23.09 -4.31 -0.42
N LYS A 33 23.41 -3.38 -1.33
CA LYS A 33 24.35 -3.63 -2.44
C LYS A 33 25.75 -3.99 -1.97
N GLU A 34 26.20 -3.38 -0.88
CA GLU A 34 27.53 -3.61 -0.31
C GLU A 34 27.58 -4.82 0.62
N GLY A 35 26.44 -5.50 0.85
CA GLY A 35 26.36 -6.64 1.78
C GLY A 35 26.57 -6.25 3.25
N LYS A 36 26.33 -4.99 3.60
CA LYS A 36 26.45 -4.47 4.97
C LYS A 36 25.22 -4.83 5.80
N GLU A 37 25.38 -4.77 7.12
CA GLU A 37 24.25 -4.83 8.04
C GLU A 37 23.27 -3.68 7.76
N SER A 38 21.98 -4.02 7.68
CA SER A 38 20.93 -3.10 7.25
C SER A 38 20.44 -2.24 8.41
N SER A 39 20.44 -0.92 8.24
CA SER A 39 19.86 0.07 9.19
C SER A 39 18.33 0.18 9.09
N ASP A 40 17.66 -0.89 8.66
CA ASP A 40 16.22 -0.92 8.40
C ASP A 40 15.43 -1.38 9.63
N GLU A 41 14.94 -0.40 10.38
CA GLU A 41 14.07 -0.61 11.54
C GLU A 41 12.60 -0.77 11.17
N THR A 42 12.22 -0.50 9.91
CA THR A 42 10.83 -0.56 9.46
C THR A 42 10.39 -1.99 9.19
N THR A 43 11.23 -2.77 8.49
CA THR A 43 10.89 -4.17 8.15
C THR A 43 10.54 -5.02 9.38
N PRO A 44 11.29 -4.98 10.51
CA PRO A 44 10.93 -5.72 11.72
C PRO A 44 9.56 -5.34 12.29
N VAL A 45 9.25 -4.04 12.38
CA VAL A 45 7.96 -3.54 12.87
C VAL A 45 6.82 -4.00 11.96
N PHE A 46 7.00 -3.83 10.65
CA PHE A 46 6.01 -4.23 9.65
C PHE A 46 5.72 -5.73 9.72
N ARG A 47 6.77 -6.56 9.70
CA ARG A 47 6.67 -8.02 9.74
C ARG A 47 5.89 -8.47 10.97
N ARG A 48 6.27 -7.98 12.15
CA ARG A 48 5.62 -8.34 13.42
C ARG A 48 4.12 -8.05 13.35
N LEU A 49 3.73 -6.83 12.97
CA LEU A 49 2.32 -6.42 12.94
C LEU A 49 1.49 -7.23 11.92
N VAL A 50 2.05 -7.51 10.74
CA VAL A 50 1.38 -8.31 9.70
C VAL A 50 1.20 -9.76 10.16
N GLU A 51 2.23 -10.37 10.76
CA GLU A 51 2.17 -11.75 11.25
C GLU A 51 1.24 -11.90 12.47
N GLU A 52 1.28 -10.95 13.41
CA GLU A 52 0.35 -10.89 14.56
C GLU A 52 -1.12 -10.75 14.13
N ALA A 53 -1.38 -10.10 12.98
CA ALA A 53 -2.70 -10.00 12.38
C ALA A 53 -3.14 -11.26 11.59
N GLY A 54 -2.30 -12.31 11.54
CA GLY A 54 -2.59 -13.56 10.80
C GLY A 54 -2.35 -13.46 9.29
N HIS A 55 -1.59 -12.48 8.84
CA HIS A 55 -1.20 -12.27 7.45
C HIS A 55 0.27 -12.66 7.22
N LYS A 56 0.76 -12.54 5.98
CA LYS A 56 2.13 -12.94 5.62
C LYS A 56 2.86 -11.85 4.86
N LEU A 57 4.12 -11.59 5.20
CA LEU A 57 5.01 -10.80 4.36
C LEU A 57 5.70 -11.73 3.34
N ILE A 58 5.23 -11.74 2.10
CA ILE A 58 5.71 -12.65 1.05
C ILE A 58 6.86 -12.07 0.22
N LEU A 59 6.99 -10.75 0.18
CA LEU A 59 8.01 -10.04 -0.58
C LEU A 59 8.49 -8.83 0.21
N ARG A 60 9.81 -8.72 0.35
CA ARG A 60 10.47 -7.53 0.87
C ARG A 60 11.52 -7.09 -0.15
N ASP A 61 11.45 -5.84 -0.59
CA ASP A 61 12.41 -5.25 -1.53
C ASP A 61 13.00 -3.94 -0.99
N VAL A 62 14.16 -3.54 -1.50
CA VAL A 62 14.80 -2.25 -1.20
C VAL A 62 15.24 -1.61 -2.50
N VAL A 63 14.83 -0.37 -2.70
CA VAL A 63 15.21 0.44 -3.88
C VAL A 63 15.69 1.82 -3.45
N PRO A 64 16.53 2.47 -4.26
CA PRO A 64 16.89 3.86 -4.02
C PRO A 64 15.72 4.79 -4.37
N ASP A 65 15.89 6.07 -4.07
CA ASP A 65 14.95 7.14 -4.35
C ASP A 65 14.97 7.53 -5.85
N GLU A 66 14.73 6.55 -6.72
CA GLU A 66 14.73 6.66 -8.17
C GLU A 66 13.39 6.20 -8.74
N ALA A 67 12.68 7.09 -9.44
CA ALA A 67 11.29 6.87 -9.85
C ALA A 67 11.07 5.57 -10.64
N GLU A 68 11.94 5.28 -11.60
CA GLU A 68 11.87 4.05 -12.40
C GLU A 68 12.03 2.79 -11.53
N MET A 69 12.97 2.82 -10.58
CA MET A 69 13.21 1.68 -9.70
C MET A 69 12.05 1.44 -8.73
N ILE A 70 11.45 2.51 -8.21
CA ILE A 70 10.25 2.46 -7.36
C ILE A 70 9.08 1.84 -8.13
N ILE A 71 8.83 2.31 -9.35
CA ILE A 71 7.77 1.78 -10.22
C ILE A 71 7.99 0.29 -10.52
N GLU A 72 9.21 -0.11 -10.90
CA GLU A 72 9.51 -1.50 -11.20
C GLU A 72 9.42 -2.41 -9.97
N ALA A 73 9.79 -1.93 -8.78
CA ALA A 73 9.59 -2.68 -7.52
C ALA A 73 8.11 -2.92 -7.22
N VAL A 74 7.26 -1.89 -7.38
CA VAL A 74 5.81 -2.04 -7.20
C VAL A 74 5.20 -2.98 -8.24
N LYS A 75 5.66 -2.93 -9.50
CA LYS A 75 5.24 -3.89 -10.53
C LYS A 75 5.64 -5.32 -10.19
N ARG A 76 6.87 -5.55 -9.71
CA ARG A 76 7.32 -6.87 -9.25
C ARG A 76 6.44 -7.37 -8.09
N ALA A 77 6.14 -6.52 -7.12
CA ALA A 77 5.27 -6.85 -6.00
C ALA A 77 3.83 -7.19 -6.44
N ALA A 78 3.26 -6.43 -7.38
CA ALA A 78 1.93 -6.72 -7.93
C ALA A 78 1.89 -8.09 -8.65
N ASN A 79 2.99 -8.47 -9.32
CA ASN A 79 3.11 -9.75 -10.01
C ASN A 79 3.51 -10.92 -9.09
N SER A 80 3.85 -10.68 -7.81
CA SER A 80 4.30 -11.74 -6.88
C SER A 80 3.15 -12.45 -6.16
N GLY A 81 1.89 -12.11 -6.46
CA GLY A 81 0.73 -12.61 -5.73
C GLY A 81 0.44 -11.86 -4.42
N ALA A 82 0.92 -10.61 -4.29
CA ALA A 82 0.60 -9.76 -3.15
C ALA A 82 -0.86 -9.26 -3.23
N ASP A 83 -1.60 -9.45 -2.14
CA ASP A 83 -2.93 -8.87 -1.95
C ASP A 83 -2.86 -7.41 -1.48
N VAL A 84 -1.76 -6.99 -0.84
CA VAL A 84 -1.52 -5.61 -0.40
C VAL A 84 -0.05 -5.24 -0.58
N ILE A 85 0.22 -4.06 -1.14
CA ILE A 85 1.57 -3.51 -1.28
C ILE A 85 1.70 -2.29 -0.38
N VAL A 86 2.80 -2.23 0.37
CA VAL A 86 3.15 -1.06 1.19
C VAL A 86 4.54 -0.59 0.80
N THR A 87 4.70 0.71 0.56
CA THR A 87 6.00 1.35 0.41
C THR A 87 6.32 2.20 1.64
N SER A 88 7.58 2.29 2.00
CA SER A 88 8.05 3.10 3.12
C SER A 88 9.29 3.90 2.70
N GLY A 89 9.17 5.23 2.67
CA GLY A 89 10.25 6.15 2.33
C GLY A 89 10.05 6.93 1.03
N GLY A 90 10.94 7.90 0.79
CA GLY A 90 10.93 8.77 -0.40
C GLY A 90 9.70 9.69 -0.55
N THR A 91 8.97 9.96 0.55
CA THR A 91 7.75 10.80 0.52
C THR A 91 7.97 12.22 1.01
N GLY A 92 9.17 12.59 1.46
CA GLY A 92 9.48 13.92 2.00
C GLY A 92 9.42 15.06 0.97
N PHE A 93 10.15 16.14 1.26
CA PHE A 93 10.19 17.36 0.43
C PHE A 93 11.55 17.60 -0.23
N SER A 94 12.51 16.68 -0.06
CA SER A 94 13.79 16.79 -0.76
C SER A 94 13.60 16.51 -2.25
N ARG A 95 14.56 16.93 -3.09
CA ARG A 95 14.54 16.62 -4.53
C ARG A 95 14.65 15.12 -4.82
N ARG A 96 15.10 14.32 -3.85
CA ARG A 96 15.18 12.87 -3.95
C ARG A 96 13.84 12.21 -3.63
N ASP A 97 12.98 12.85 -2.83
CA ASP A 97 11.68 12.29 -2.43
C ASP A 97 10.71 12.31 -3.62
N VAL A 98 10.60 11.18 -4.31
CA VAL A 98 9.81 11.05 -5.55
C VAL A 98 8.75 9.92 -5.51
N THR A 99 8.59 9.25 -4.36
CA THR A 99 7.71 8.07 -4.24
C THR A 99 6.27 8.36 -4.66
N LEU A 100 5.70 9.48 -4.20
CA LEU A 100 4.29 9.81 -4.48
C LEU A 100 4.09 10.20 -5.95
N GLU A 101 5.00 11.00 -6.49
CA GLU A 101 5.01 11.46 -7.87
C GLU A 101 5.18 10.28 -8.84
N ALA A 102 6.05 9.32 -8.52
CA ALA A 102 6.26 8.11 -9.30
C ALA A 102 5.03 7.19 -9.27
N LEU A 103 4.49 6.91 -8.08
CA LEU A 103 3.43 5.91 -7.92
C LEU A 103 2.03 6.43 -8.27
N SER A 104 1.79 7.74 -8.15
CA SER A 104 0.52 8.34 -8.56
C SER A 104 0.17 8.10 -10.04
N GLN A 105 1.19 7.91 -10.89
CA GLN A 105 1.04 7.61 -12.31
C GLN A 105 0.58 6.17 -12.58
N LEU A 106 0.76 5.27 -11.62
CA LEU A 106 0.32 3.87 -11.72
C LEU A 106 -1.11 3.65 -11.24
N PHE A 107 -1.66 4.56 -10.42
CA PHE A 107 -2.95 4.34 -9.79
C PHE A 107 -4.10 4.39 -10.82
N GLU A 108 -4.76 3.25 -11.01
CA GLU A 108 -6.00 3.15 -11.77
C GLU A 108 -7.16 3.83 -11.03
N LYS A 109 -7.12 3.78 -9.69
CA LYS A 109 -8.03 4.48 -8.80
C LYS A 109 -7.28 4.91 -7.55
N ARG A 110 -7.38 6.19 -7.18
CA ARG A 110 -6.80 6.72 -5.94
C ARG A 110 -7.73 6.48 -4.75
N ILE A 111 -7.15 6.36 -3.56
CA ILE A 111 -7.83 6.22 -2.27
C ILE A 111 -7.44 7.44 -1.40
N PRO A 112 -7.92 8.66 -1.73
CA PRO A 112 -7.46 9.90 -1.10
C PRO A 112 -7.68 9.93 0.41
N GLY A 113 -8.77 9.30 0.88
CA GLY A 113 -9.09 9.19 2.30
C GLY A 113 -8.00 8.52 3.14
N PHE A 114 -7.13 7.69 2.55
CA PHE A 114 -6.01 7.12 3.28
C PHE A 114 -5.03 8.19 3.77
N GLY A 115 -4.57 9.07 2.87
CA GLY A 115 -3.63 10.13 3.22
C GLY A 115 -4.25 11.16 4.18
N GLU A 116 -5.54 11.43 4.03
CA GLU A 116 -6.30 12.32 4.93
C GLU A 116 -6.37 11.75 6.35
N LEU A 117 -6.78 10.49 6.49
CA LEU A 117 -6.87 9.82 7.80
C LEU A 117 -5.50 9.63 8.43
N LEU A 118 -4.47 9.27 7.66
CA LEU A 118 -3.12 9.13 8.21
C LEU A 118 -2.58 10.46 8.73
N ARG A 119 -2.86 11.58 8.05
CA ARG A 119 -2.53 12.92 8.57
C ARG A 119 -3.32 13.25 9.84
N PHE A 120 -4.58 12.86 9.93
CA PHE A 120 -5.37 13.04 11.15
C PHE A 120 -4.81 12.23 12.33
N GLU A 121 -4.51 10.93 12.13
CA GLU A 121 -3.86 10.11 13.15
C GLU A 121 -2.49 10.67 13.54
N SER A 122 -1.69 11.11 12.55
CA SER A 122 -0.42 11.78 12.81
C SER A 122 -0.60 13.06 13.61
N TYR A 123 -1.65 13.84 13.36
CA TYR A 123 -1.90 15.09 14.10
C TYR A 123 -2.15 14.81 15.59
N ASN A 124 -2.82 13.71 15.90
CA ASN A 124 -3.03 13.29 17.29
C ASN A 124 -1.71 12.85 17.98
N GLU A 125 -0.71 12.39 17.22
CA GLU A 125 0.58 11.94 17.75
C GLU A 125 1.64 13.06 17.81
N ILE A 126 1.77 13.85 16.74
CA ILE A 126 2.87 14.82 16.54
C ILE A 126 2.38 16.26 16.32
N GLY A 127 1.08 16.53 16.50
CA GLY A 127 0.48 17.85 16.37
C GLY A 127 0.65 18.44 14.98
N SER A 128 0.92 19.74 14.90
CA SER A 128 1.02 20.49 13.64
C SER A 128 2.06 19.95 12.65
N ALA A 129 3.07 19.20 13.12
CA ALA A 129 4.06 18.56 12.25
C ALA A 129 3.42 17.56 11.27
N ALA A 130 2.24 17.02 11.60
CA ALA A 130 1.46 16.16 10.71
C ALA A 130 1.07 16.82 9.38
N MET A 131 1.07 18.16 9.30
CA MET A 131 0.92 18.89 8.04
C MET A 131 1.98 18.48 7.01
N LEU A 132 3.17 18.08 7.46
CA LEU A 132 4.28 17.66 6.61
C LEU A 132 4.23 16.16 6.27
N THR A 133 3.31 15.40 6.87
CA THR A 133 3.13 13.97 6.58
C THR A 133 2.55 13.79 5.18
N ARG A 134 3.40 13.31 4.28
CA ARG A 134 3.06 12.97 2.90
C ARG A 134 2.88 11.46 2.78
N ALA A 135 1.66 11.08 2.40
CA ALA A 135 1.23 9.70 2.18
C ALA A 135 0.08 9.70 1.17
N ASP A 136 -0.02 8.62 0.40
CA ASP A 136 -1.07 8.41 -0.59
C ASP A 136 -1.37 6.92 -0.76
N ALA A 137 -2.50 6.60 -1.36
CA ALA A 137 -2.85 5.23 -1.69
C ALA A 137 -3.65 5.15 -2.99
N GLY A 138 -3.57 3.99 -3.63
CA GLY A 138 -4.30 3.72 -4.86
C GLY A 138 -4.36 2.24 -5.18
N VAL A 139 -5.01 1.91 -6.29
CA VAL A 139 -5.13 0.54 -6.80
C VAL A 139 -4.37 0.44 -8.10
N TYR A 140 -3.60 -0.62 -8.27
CA TYR A 140 -2.91 -0.97 -9.50
C TYR A 140 -3.06 -2.48 -9.75
N LYS A 141 -3.55 -2.87 -10.93
CA LYS A 141 -3.78 -4.27 -11.32
C LYS A 141 -4.55 -5.10 -10.28
N GLY A 142 -5.55 -4.49 -9.66
CA GLY A 142 -6.36 -5.15 -8.63
C GLY A 142 -5.68 -5.31 -7.26
N THR A 143 -4.53 -4.67 -7.04
CA THR A 143 -3.82 -4.68 -5.75
C THR A 143 -3.77 -3.26 -5.17
N PRO A 144 -4.23 -3.03 -3.92
CA PRO A 144 -4.05 -1.77 -3.22
C PRO A 144 -2.58 -1.53 -2.86
N ILE A 145 -2.14 -0.29 -3.07
CA ILE A 145 -0.81 0.22 -2.75
C ILE A 145 -0.95 1.36 -1.73
N PHE A 146 -0.21 1.29 -0.64
CA PHE A 146 -0.12 2.34 0.38
C PHE A 146 1.29 2.90 0.44
N CYS A 147 1.43 4.22 0.24
CA CYS A 147 2.71 4.91 0.24
C CYS A 147 2.91 5.67 1.55
N LEU A 148 3.91 5.27 2.34
CA LEU A 148 4.11 5.75 3.70
C LEU A 148 5.44 6.52 3.86
N PRO A 149 5.52 7.45 4.82
CA PRO A 149 6.80 7.98 5.30
C PRO A 149 7.74 6.87 5.78
N GLY A 150 9.05 7.11 5.70
CA GLY A 150 10.09 6.13 5.98
C GLY A 150 10.34 5.79 7.46
N SER A 151 9.57 6.34 8.40
CA SER A 151 9.80 6.10 9.83
C SER A 151 9.03 4.87 10.32
N PRO A 152 9.61 4.06 11.22
CA PRO A 152 8.92 2.91 11.81
C PRO A 152 7.60 3.30 12.50
N ASN A 153 7.53 4.50 13.09
CA ASN A 153 6.31 5.02 13.71
C ASN A 153 5.20 5.26 12.68
N ALA A 154 5.50 5.91 11.55
CA ALA A 154 4.50 6.13 10.50
C ALA A 154 3.93 4.81 9.96
N VAL A 155 4.78 3.79 9.80
CA VAL A 155 4.35 2.45 9.41
C VAL A 155 3.50 1.78 10.48
N TYR A 156 3.88 1.89 11.75
CA TYR A 156 3.09 1.39 12.87
C TYR A 156 1.69 2.01 12.90
N THR A 157 1.59 3.34 12.86
CA THR A 157 0.32 4.07 12.88
C THR A 157 -0.54 3.70 11.67
N ALA A 158 0.02 3.72 10.46
CA ALA A 158 -0.71 3.37 9.25
C ALA A 158 -1.23 1.92 9.28
N LEU A 159 -0.40 0.95 9.68
CA LEU A 159 -0.80 -0.45 9.75
C LEU A 159 -1.90 -0.68 10.79
N THR A 160 -1.69 -0.21 12.02
CA THR A 160 -2.57 -0.53 13.14
C THR A 160 -3.89 0.21 13.09
N LYS A 161 -3.89 1.48 12.63
CA LYS A 161 -5.08 2.33 12.62
C LYS A 161 -5.92 2.18 11.35
N LEU A 162 -5.28 1.91 10.20
CA LEU A 162 -5.94 2.05 8.90
C LEU A 162 -5.84 0.79 8.04
N ILE A 163 -4.63 0.27 7.79
CA ILE A 163 -4.44 -0.78 6.77
C ILE A 163 -4.94 -2.14 7.27
N LEU A 164 -4.45 -2.65 8.40
CA LEU A 164 -4.83 -3.99 8.89
C LEU A 164 -6.34 -4.12 9.19
N PRO A 165 -7.01 -3.12 9.80
CA PRO A 165 -8.46 -3.20 10.02
C PRO A 165 -9.29 -3.33 8.74
N GLU A 166 -8.82 -2.79 7.61
CA GLU A 166 -9.58 -2.67 6.37
C GLU A 166 -9.03 -3.52 5.21
N ALA A 167 -7.84 -4.10 5.33
CA ALA A 167 -7.15 -4.83 4.26
C ALA A 167 -8.01 -5.94 3.64
N GLY A 168 -8.71 -6.73 4.48
CA GLY A 168 -9.62 -7.78 4.02
C GLY A 168 -10.81 -7.25 3.22
N HIS A 169 -11.43 -6.17 3.68
CA HIS A 169 -12.55 -5.52 2.99
C HIS A 169 -12.10 -4.90 1.66
N LEU A 170 -10.95 -4.22 1.67
CA LEU A 170 -10.41 -3.57 0.48
C LEU A 170 -10.02 -4.59 -0.59
N ALA A 171 -9.30 -5.65 -0.23
CA ALA A 171 -8.91 -6.70 -1.16
C ALA A 171 -10.14 -7.41 -1.78
N PHE A 172 -11.19 -7.62 -0.99
CA PHE A 172 -12.45 -8.18 -1.46
C PHE A 172 -13.15 -7.27 -2.48
N HIS A 173 -13.38 -6.00 -2.14
CA HIS A 173 -14.08 -5.05 -3.01
C HIS A 173 -13.33 -4.76 -4.31
N ILE A 174 -12.00 -4.74 -4.29
CA ILE A 174 -11.20 -4.56 -5.51
C ILE A 174 -11.35 -5.77 -6.44
N LYS A 175 -11.35 -7.00 -5.89
CA LYS A 175 -11.53 -8.23 -6.69
C LYS A 175 -12.94 -8.31 -7.30
N GLU A 176 -14.00 -8.00 -6.53
CA GLU A 176 -15.38 -7.96 -7.06
C GLU A 176 -15.59 -6.87 -8.13
N GLY A 177 -14.99 -5.69 -7.93
CA GLY A 177 -15.06 -4.60 -8.89
C GLY A 177 -14.32 -4.90 -10.20
N GLY A 178 -13.24 -5.69 -10.14
CA GLY A 178 -12.47 -6.14 -11.30
C GLY A 178 -13.22 -7.17 -12.15
N THR A 179 -13.79 -8.22 -11.53
CA THR A 179 -14.53 -9.27 -12.23
C THR A 179 -15.81 -8.75 -12.90
N SER A 180 -16.50 -7.80 -12.26
CA SER A 180 -17.70 -7.15 -12.83
C SER A 180 -17.39 -6.34 -14.10
N ASN A 181 -16.21 -5.73 -14.17
CA ASN A 181 -15.78 -4.93 -15.32
C ASN A 181 -15.23 -5.77 -16.49
N GLU A 182 -14.67 -6.94 -16.23
CA GLU A 182 -14.21 -7.85 -17.30
C GLU A 182 -15.37 -8.60 -17.97
N LEU A 183 -16.36 -9.06 -17.19
CA LEU A 183 -17.57 -9.69 -17.73
C LEU A 183 -18.36 -8.72 -18.65
N SER A 184 -18.56 -7.48 -18.21
CA SER A 184 -19.28 -6.48 -19.02
C SER A 184 -18.51 -6.00 -20.26
N LYS A 185 -17.17 -6.08 -20.26
CA LYS A 185 -16.35 -5.81 -21.44
C LYS A 185 -16.41 -6.96 -22.45
N ASN A 186 -16.35 -8.20 -22.00
CA ASN A 186 -16.45 -9.37 -22.88
C ASN A 186 -17.84 -9.50 -23.53
N GLU A 187 -18.91 -9.23 -22.79
CA GLU A 187 -20.28 -9.24 -23.35
C GLU A 187 -20.51 -8.14 -24.40
N ARG A 188 -19.87 -6.98 -24.28
CA ARG A 188 -19.93 -5.91 -25.29
C ARG A 188 -19.09 -6.20 -26.53
N PHE A 189 -18.04 -7.02 -26.40
CA PHE A 189 -17.19 -7.40 -27.52
C PHE A 189 -17.86 -8.48 -28.38
N GLN A 190 -18.47 -9.50 -27.74
CA GLN A 190 -19.18 -10.55 -28.49
C GLN A 190 -20.42 -10.02 -29.25
N ARG A 191 -21.16 -9.06 -28.69
CA ARG A 191 -22.30 -8.44 -29.41
C ARG A 191 -21.91 -7.60 -30.63
N LYS A 192 -20.62 -7.25 -30.80
CA LYS A 192 -20.13 -6.52 -31.98
C LYS A 192 -19.57 -7.44 -33.06
N GLU A 193 -19.26 -8.70 -32.75
CA GLU A 193 -18.84 -9.69 -33.73
C GLU A 193 -20.04 -10.42 -34.35
N ASP A 194 -21.18 -10.45 -33.65
CA ASP A 194 -22.44 -11.04 -34.11
C ASP A 194 -23.38 -10.05 -34.86
N SER A 195 -22.90 -8.85 -35.22
CA SER A 195 -23.67 -7.78 -35.88
C SER A 195 -22.98 -7.27 -37.14
#